data_AF-A0A376MJS4-F1
#
_entry.id   AF-A0A376MJS4-F1
#
_cell.length_a   1.000
_cell.length_b   1.000
_cell.length_c   1.000
_cell.angle_alpha   90.00
_cell.angle_beta   90.00
_cell.angle_gamma   90.00
#
_symmetry.space_group_name_H-M   'P 1'
#
loop_
_entity.id
_entity.type
_entity.pdbx_description
1 polymer ?
#
loop_
_entity_poly.entity_id
_entity_poly.type
_entity_poly.pdbx_seq_one_letter_code
_entity_poly.pdbx_strand_id
1 'polypeptide(L)' 'MKKDLAELDLSCWRVAGIGAEPISAEQLHQFAECFRQVNFDDKTFMPCYGLAENALAVSFSDEASGVVVNEVESRHP' A
#
# COMPACT_ATOMS: atom_id res chain seq x y z
N MET A 1 14.88 15.57 -4.37
CA MET A 1 15.83 14.44 -4.51
C MET A 1 15.24 13.47 -5.54
N LYS A 2 15.52 13.66 -6.83
CA LYS A 2 15.23 12.64 -7.85
C LYS A 2 16.39 11.63 -7.75
N LYS A 3 16.17 10.54 -7.01
CA LYS A 3 17.09 9.38 -7.04
C LYS A 3 16.96 8.73 -8.41
N ASP A 4 18.06 8.25 -8.98
CA ASP A 4 18.08 7.58 -10.28
C ASP A 4 17.17 6.35 -10.26
N LEU A 5 15.95 6.53 -10.75
CA LEU A 5 14.99 5.46 -11.02
C LEU A 5 15.36 4.69 -12.30
N ALA A 6 16.36 5.16 -13.06
CA ALA A 6 16.72 4.62 -14.37
C ALA A 6 17.16 3.15 -14.36
N GLU A 7 17.64 2.63 -13.22
CA GLU A 7 18.12 1.25 -13.09
C GLU A 7 17.16 0.35 -12.29
N LEU A 8 16.03 0.87 -11.82
CA LEU A 8 15.10 0.12 -10.98
C LEU A 8 14.02 -0.53 -11.86
N ASP A 9 13.74 -1.81 -11.61
CA ASP A 9 12.60 -2.54 -12.16
C ASP A 9 11.87 -3.25 -11.00
N LEU A 10 10.64 -2.83 -10.73
CA LEU A 10 9.79 -3.33 -9.64
C LEU A 10 8.75 -4.34 -10.13
N SER A 11 8.84 -4.81 -11.38
CA SER A 11 7.92 -5.80 -11.95
C SER A 11 7.89 -7.12 -11.16
N CYS A 12 8.94 -7.43 -10.40
CA CYS A 12 9.02 -8.63 -9.57
C CYS A 12 8.39 -8.47 -8.16
N TRP A 13 8.00 -7.26 -7.77
CA TRP A 13 7.48 -6.99 -6.44
C TRP A 13 6.04 -7.47 -6.30
N ARG A 14 5.86 -8.74 -5.93
CA ARG A 14 4.52 -9.37 -5.86
C ARG A 14 3.64 -8.86 -4.71
N VAL A 15 4.25 -8.52 -3.57
CA VAL A 15 3.54 -8.11 -2.35
C VAL A 15 4.24 -6.93 -1.67
N ALA A 16 3.61 -5.76 -1.71
CA ALA A 16 4.01 -4.55 -1.01
C ALA A 16 3.16 -4.39 0.27
N GLY A 17 3.60 -5.04 1.36
CA GLY A 17 2.91 -5.01 2.64
C GLY A 17 2.95 -3.63 3.32
N ILE A 18 1.80 -3.13 3.78
CA ILE A 18 1.66 -1.82 4.44
C ILE A 18 0.84 -2.01 5.71
N GLY A 19 1.30 -1.54 6.86
CA GLY A 19 0.55 -1.69 8.10
C GLY A 19 1.16 -0.95 9.29
N ALA A 20 0.86 -1.43 10.49
CA ALA A 20 1.26 -0.90 11.80
C ALA A 20 0.62 0.44 12.22
N GLU A 21 0.32 1.34 11.28
CA GLU A 21 -0.30 2.65 11.53
C GLU A 21 -1.51 2.88 10.60
N PRO A 22 -2.37 3.89 10.87
CA PRO A 22 -3.43 4.27 9.93
C PRO A 22 -2.88 4.53 8.52
N ILE A 23 -3.36 3.75 7.57
CA ILE A 23 -2.85 3.75 6.19
C ILE A 23 -3.50 4.89 5.41
N SER A 24 -2.68 5.80 4.86
CA SER A 24 -3.15 6.88 3.99
C SER A 24 -3.27 6.43 2.53
N ALA A 25 -4.50 6.39 2.02
CA ALA A 25 -4.76 6.09 0.62
C ALA A 25 -4.08 7.08 -0.35
N GLU A 26 -4.04 8.36 0.02
CA GLU A 26 -3.40 9.41 -0.78
C GLU A 26 -1.89 9.16 -0.93
N GLN A 27 -1.22 8.78 0.17
CA GLN A 27 0.22 8.49 0.13
C GLN A 27 0.53 7.26 -0.72
N LEU A 28 -0.32 6.23 -0.67
CA LEU A 28 -0.17 5.04 -1.53
C LEU A 28 -0.37 5.37 -3.00
N HIS A 29 -1.35 6.22 -3.33
CA HIS A 29 -1.52 6.73 -4.69
C HIS A 29 -0.29 7.52 -5.17
N GLN A 30 0.21 8.45 -4.36
CA GLN A 30 1.42 9.23 -4.70
C GLN A 30 2.66 8.33 -4.88
N PHE A 31 2.81 7.29 -4.06
CA PHE A 31 3.87 6.29 -4.20
C PHE A 31 3.74 5.53 -5.53
N ALA A 32 2.55 5.00 -5.82
CA ALA A 32 2.30 4.26 -7.06
C ALA A 32 2.60 5.12 -8.29
N GLU A 33 2.16 6.37 -8.33
CA GLU A 33 2.47 7.29 -9.43
C GLU A 33 3.97 7.56 -9.57
N CYS A 34 4.68 7.70 -8.44
CA CYS A 34 6.13 7.92 -8.44
C CYS A 34 6.91 6.74 -9.05
N PHE A 35 6.49 5.51 -8.75
CA PHE A 35 7.20 4.29 -9.13
C PHE A 35 6.59 3.54 -10.33
N ARG A 36 5.48 4.03 -10.90
CA ARG A 36 4.87 3.44 -12.09
C ARG A 36 5.85 3.36 -13.27
N GLN A 37 6.71 4.36 -13.42
CA GLN A 37 7.71 4.41 -14.49
C GLN A 37 8.81 3.33 -14.39
N VAL A 38 8.91 2.65 -13.24
CA VAL A 38 9.83 1.53 -12.99
C VAL A 38 9.06 0.23 -12.75
N ASN A 39 7.92 0.07 -13.42
CA ASN A 39 7.08 -1.13 -13.40
C ASN A 39 6.54 -1.55 -12.02
N PHE A 40 6.35 -0.61 -11.10
CA PHE A 40 5.58 -0.91 -9.89
C PHE A 40 4.09 -1.07 -10.25
N ASP A 41 3.48 -2.17 -9.79
CA ASP A 41 2.05 -2.45 -9.93
C ASP A 41 1.34 -2.15 -8.61
N ASP A 42 0.40 -1.19 -8.60
CA ASP A 42 -0.35 -0.80 -7.41
C ASP A 42 -1.24 -1.92 -6.84
N LYS A 43 -1.54 -2.94 -7.64
CA LYS A 43 -2.25 -4.15 -7.18
C LYS A 43 -1.45 -4.97 -6.18
N THR A 44 -0.14 -4.76 -6.14
CA THR A 44 0.77 -5.47 -5.22
C THR A 44 0.65 -4.96 -3.80
N PHE A 45 0.03 -3.79 -3.58
CA PHE A 45 -0.25 -3.28 -2.24
C PHE A 45 -1.09 -4.27 -1.44
N MET A 46 -0.59 -4.59 -0.24
CA MET A 46 -1.27 -5.49 0.70
C MET A 46 -1.35 -4.81 2.07
N PRO A 47 -2.37 -3.95 2.29
CA PRO A 47 -2.70 -3.45 3.61
C PRO A 47 -2.86 -4.59 4.63
N CYS A 48 -2.23 -4.43 5.78
CA CYS A 48 -2.31 -5.35 6.90
C CYS A 48 -2.50 -4.61 8.22
N TYR A 49 -3.20 -5.26 9.14
CA TYR A 49 -3.39 -4.78 10.50
C TYR A 49 -2.77 -5.78 11.46
N GLY A 50 -2.14 -5.27 12.52
CA GLY A 50 -1.38 -6.06 13.46
C GLY A 50 -1.14 -5.31 14.75
N LEU A 51 -0.89 -6.06 15.82
CA LEU A 51 -0.56 -5.56 17.14
C LEU A 51 0.37 -6.54 17.85
N ALA A 52 1.26 -6.04 18.69
CA ALA A 52 2.28 -6.85 19.36
C ALA A 52 1.66 -7.92 20.28
N GLU A 53 0.52 -7.60 20.90
CA GLU A 53 -0.23 -8.49 21.79
C GLU A 53 -0.87 -9.67 21.03
N ASN A 54 -0.89 -9.62 19.69
CA ASN A 54 -1.29 -10.73 18.82
C ASN A 54 -0.13 -11.25 17.96
N ALA A 55 1.09 -11.24 18.51
CA ALA A 55 2.35 -11.68 17.90
C ALA A 55 2.87 -10.80 16.75
N LEU A 56 2.08 -10.52 15.71
CA LEU A 56 2.51 -9.61 14.64
C LEU A 56 1.37 -9.10 13.74
N ALA A 57 0.62 -9.99 13.08
CA ALA A 57 -0.39 -9.64 12.09
C ALA A 57 -1.72 -10.34 12.39
N VAL A 58 -2.80 -9.57 12.29
CA VAL A 58 -4.17 -9.99 12.57
C VAL A 58 -4.96 -10.21 11.28
N SER A 59 -4.80 -9.33 10.29
CA SER A 59 -5.51 -9.44 9.01
C SER A 59 -4.70 -8.88 7.84
N PHE A 60 -4.97 -9.41 6.65
CA PHE A 60 -4.39 -9.00 5.37
C PHE A 60 -5.51 -8.78 4.36
N SER A 61 -5.32 -7.83 3.44
CA SER A 61 -6.16 -7.72 2.24
C SER A 61 -5.91 -8.89 1.29
N ASP A 62 -6.83 -9.13 0.36
CA ASP A 62 -6.67 -10.16 -0.67
C ASP A 62 -5.43 -9.88 -1.54
N GLU A 63 -4.70 -10.94 -1.90
CA GLU A 63 -3.51 -10.83 -2.76
C GLU A 63 -3.89 -10.25 -4.13
N ALA A 64 -3.02 -9.36 -4.65
CA ALA A 64 -3.16 -8.73 -5.97
C ALA A 64 -4.46 -7.92 -6.17
N SER A 65 -5.17 -7.55 -5.08
CA SER A 65 -6.38 -6.73 -5.13
C SER A 65 -6.11 -5.22 -5.10
N GLY A 66 -4.89 -4.81 -4.71
CA GLY A 66 -4.55 -3.42 -4.45
C GLY A 66 -5.30 -2.84 -3.25
N VAL A 67 -5.26 -1.51 -3.14
CA VAL A 67 -5.93 -0.79 -2.03
C VAL A 67 -7.40 -0.57 -2.36
N VAL A 68 -8.30 -1.06 -1.52
CA VAL A 68 -9.74 -0.76 -1.58
C VAL A 68 -10.07 0.26 -0.50
N VAL A 69 -10.66 1.40 -0.89
CA VAL A 69 -11.01 2.50 0.02
C VAL A 69 -12.52 2.65 0.07
N ASN A 70 -13.08 2.67 1.27
CA ASN A 70 -14.46 3.04 1.50
C ASN A 70 -14.50 4.41 2.19
N GLU A 71 -15.16 5.38 1.57
CA GLU A 71 -15.36 6.71 2.15
C GLU A 71 -16.59 6.70 3.06
N VAL A 72 -16.40 7.11 4.32
CA VAL A 72 -17.48 7.23 5.29
C VAL A 72 -17.64 8.70 5.63
N GLU A 73 -18.73 9.31 5.17
CA GLU A 73 -19.11 10.65 5.59
C GLU A 73 -19.68 10.57 7.01
N SER A 74 -19.04 11.26 7.96
CA SER A 74 -19.57 11.36 9.30
C SER A 74 -20.79 12.28 9.28
N ARG A 75 -21.99 11.70 9.32
CA ARG A 75 -23.22 12.46 9.60
C ARG A 75 -23.06 13.15 10.95
N HIS A 76 -22.84 14.46 10.92
CA HIS A 76 -22.83 15.29 12.11
C HIS A 76 -24.30 15.41 12.61
N PRO A 77 -24.58 15.16 13.90
CA PRO A 77 -25.87 15.50 14.50
C PRO A 77 -26.06 17.01 14.64
#